data_AF-A0A2C9KRL7-F1
#
_entry.id   AF-A0A2C9KRL7-F1
#
_cell.length_a   1.000
_cell.length_b   1.000
_cell.length_c   1.000
_cell.angle_alpha   90.00
_cell.angle_beta   90.00
_cell.angle_gamma   90.00
#
_symmetry.space_group_name_H-M   'P 1'
#
loop_
_entity.id
_entity.type
_entity.pdbx_description
1 polymer ?
#
loop_
_entity_poly.entity_id
_entity_poly.type
_entity_poly.pdbx_seq_one_letter_code
_entity_poly.pdbx_strand_id
1 'polypeptide(L)'
;MAVWRFRGFKAEEVQSESCLLPLSQSLQPLLRPPIDCEFCMDVSSIKKVTNISSIEFSEKYAHTGRPVVVKDAARNWSATKVFSFEFFKGLYGPFSPVRGSNCQFFPYKTEFRNLSHVFTMDEDRVRQKQGTKPWYIGWSNCDSSAANILRHHYERPYFLSPDSESSNTDWIFMGSPGYGAHMHVSAHFIVIGNPELWHG
;
A
#
# COMPACT_ATOMS: atom_id res chain seq x y z
N MET A 1 -40.30 -30.58 -7.86
CA MET A 1 -40.17 -29.28 -7.17
C MET A 1 -39.45 -29.51 -5.86
N ALA A 2 -38.17 -29.14 -5.77
CA ALA A 2 -37.43 -29.21 -4.52
C ALA A 2 -37.56 -27.86 -3.81
N VAL A 3 -38.29 -27.84 -2.69
CA VAL A 3 -38.39 -26.67 -1.82
C VAL A 3 -37.30 -26.79 -0.76
N TRP A 4 -36.26 -25.97 -0.88
CA TRP A 4 -35.22 -25.88 0.13
C TRP A 4 -35.70 -24.98 1.27
N ARG A 5 -35.99 -25.58 2.44
CA ARG A 5 -36.19 -24.84 3.69
C ARG A 5 -34.85 -24.75 4.41
N PHE A 6 -34.19 -23.60 4.30
CA PHE A 6 -33.09 -23.26 5.20
C PHE A 6 -33.67 -23.04 6.60
N ARG A 7 -33.39 -23.96 7.54
CA ARG A 7 -33.77 -23.81 8.94
C ARG A 7 -32.96 -22.63 9.52
N GLY A 8 -33.64 -21.54 9.86
CA GLY A 8 -33.08 -20.46 10.69
C GLY A 8 -33.36 -19.04 10.23
N PHE A 9 -33.78 -18.81 8.97
CA PHE A 9 -34.01 -17.47 8.45
C PHE A 9 -35.47 -17.28 8.05
N LYS A 10 -36.12 -16.19 8.48
CA LYS A 10 -37.43 -15.80 7.94
C LYS A 10 -37.23 -15.33 6.50
N ALA A 11 -38.21 -15.60 5.63
CA ALA A 11 -38.10 -15.28 4.20
C ALA A 11 -37.88 -13.77 3.91
N GLU A 12 -38.26 -12.90 4.84
CA GLU A 12 -38.00 -11.46 4.79
C GLU A 12 -36.54 -11.08 5.13
N GLU A 13 -35.84 -11.84 5.97
CA GLU A 13 -34.41 -11.61 6.30
C GLU A 13 -33.48 -12.06 5.15
N VAL A 14 -33.90 -13.02 4.35
CA VAL A 14 -33.12 -13.52 3.21
C VAL A 14 -33.02 -12.45 2.11
N GLN A 15 -34.02 -11.59 1.96
CA GLN A 15 -34.03 -10.55 0.92
C GLN A 15 -33.14 -9.34 1.26
N SER A 16 -32.79 -9.14 2.53
CA SER A 16 -31.93 -8.03 2.96
C SER A 16 -30.44 -8.37 2.98
N GLU A 17 -30.07 -9.65 2.92
CA GLU A 17 -28.70 -10.10 3.06
C GLU A 17 -27.99 -10.21 1.70
N SER A 18 -26.95 -9.39 1.52
CA SER A 18 -26.00 -9.58 0.43
C SER A 18 -25.09 -10.76 0.76
N CYS A 19 -24.93 -11.71 -0.18
CA CYS A 19 -24.05 -12.90 -0.07
C CYS A 19 -24.61 -14.09 0.73
N LEU A 20 -25.88 -14.48 0.52
CA LEU A 20 -26.47 -15.71 1.08
C LEU A 20 -25.72 -17.02 0.73
N LEU A 21 -25.05 -17.05 -0.42
CA LEU A 21 -24.29 -18.20 -0.89
C LEU A 21 -22.83 -17.79 -1.11
N PRO A 22 -21.88 -18.38 -0.38
CA PRO A 22 -20.48 -18.12 -0.63
C PRO A 22 -20.11 -18.65 -2.02
N LEU A 23 -19.75 -17.74 -2.93
CA LEU A 23 -19.28 -18.10 -4.25
C LEU A 23 -17.89 -18.71 -4.14
N SER A 24 -17.74 -19.93 -4.66
CA SER A 24 -16.44 -20.60 -4.73
C SER A 24 -15.47 -19.72 -5.54
N GLN A 25 -14.20 -19.69 -5.11
CA GLN A 25 -13.18 -18.84 -5.74
C GLN A 25 -12.99 -19.15 -7.23
N SER A 26 -13.30 -20.38 -7.66
CA SER A 26 -13.29 -20.80 -9.06
C SER A 26 -14.45 -20.24 -9.90
N LEU A 27 -15.60 -19.93 -9.28
CA LEU A 27 -16.78 -19.37 -9.96
C LEU A 27 -16.75 -17.84 -10.03
N GLN A 28 -16.03 -17.17 -9.12
CA GLN A 28 -15.95 -15.70 -9.08
C GLN A 28 -15.47 -15.07 -10.41
N PRO A 29 -14.46 -15.60 -11.11
CA PRO A 29 -14.03 -15.03 -12.40
C PRO A 29 -15.08 -15.14 -13.50
N LEU A 30 -15.87 -16.23 -13.49
CA LEU A 30 -16.89 -16.50 -14.51
C LEU A 30 -18.12 -15.59 -14.38
N LEU A 31 -18.39 -15.12 -13.17
CA LEU A 31 -19.51 -14.23 -12.85
C LEU A 31 -19.10 -12.76 -12.82
N ARG A 32 -17.81 -12.46 -13.01
CA ARG A 32 -17.34 -11.09 -13.08
C ARG A 32 -17.92 -10.44 -14.34
N PRO A 33 -18.59 -9.28 -14.23
CA PRO A 33 -19.06 -8.58 -15.41
C PRO A 33 -17.88 -8.25 -16.33
N PRO A 34 -18.09 -8.26 -17.66
CA PRO A 34 -17.07 -7.86 -18.61
C PRO A 34 -16.60 -6.45 -18.27
N ILE A 35 -15.28 -6.26 -18.29
CA ILE A 35 -14.67 -4.96 -18.02
C ILE A 35 -14.60 -4.21 -19.35
N ASP A 36 -15.07 -2.97 -19.35
CA ASP A 36 -14.83 -2.06 -20.46
C ASP A 36 -13.32 -1.71 -20.49
N CYS A 37 -12.64 -2.04 -21.60
CA CYS A 37 -11.21 -1.80 -21.74
C CYS A 37 -10.88 -0.38 -22.24
N GLU A 38 -11.87 0.48 -22.51
CA GLU A 38 -11.65 1.83 -23.06
C GLU A 38 -10.70 2.67 -22.19
N PHE A 39 -10.73 2.50 -20.87
CA PHE A 39 -9.85 3.23 -19.95
C PHE A 39 -8.35 2.98 -20.20
N CYS A 40 -7.98 1.83 -20.79
CA CYS A 40 -6.58 1.43 -21.02
C CYS A 40 -6.14 1.35 -22.50
N MET A 41 -7.05 1.50 -23.47
CA MET A 41 -6.73 1.28 -24.90
C MET A 41 -5.59 2.17 -25.44
N ASP A 42 -5.48 3.41 -24.98
CA ASP A 42 -4.47 4.38 -25.46
C ASP A 42 -3.37 4.68 -24.44
N VAL A 43 -3.17 3.79 -23.46
CA VAL A 43 -2.14 3.96 -22.44
C VAL A 43 -0.83 3.32 -22.91
N SER A 44 -0.07 4.07 -23.72
CA SER A 44 1.26 3.64 -24.20
C SER A 44 2.41 4.02 -23.25
N SER A 45 2.19 5.01 -22.37
CA SER A 45 3.18 5.49 -21.41
C SER A 45 2.53 6.19 -20.22
N ILE A 46 3.26 6.24 -19.10
CA ILE A 46 2.81 6.92 -17.89
C ILE A 46 3.16 8.41 -17.98
N LYS A 47 2.15 9.27 -17.94
CA LYS A 47 2.34 10.72 -17.95
C LYS A 47 3.02 11.18 -16.66
N LYS A 48 3.92 12.15 -16.77
CA LYS A 48 4.59 12.77 -15.62
C LYS A 48 4.24 14.25 -15.58
N VAL A 49 3.67 14.71 -14.47
CA VAL A 49 3.18 16.08 -14.27
C VAL A 49 3.84 16.72 -13.05
N THR A 50 3.73 18.04 -12.95
CA THR A 50 4.19 18.86 -11.83
C THR A 50 3.20 20.00 -11.61
N ASN A 51 3.06 20.46 -10.37
CA ASN A 51 2.18 21.56 -9.98
C ASN A 51 0.73 21.40 -10.50
N ILE A 52 0.21 20.18 -10.49
CA ILE A 52 -1.15 19.86 -10.96
C ILE A 52 -2.18 20.27 -9.91
N SER A 53 -3.23 20.99 -10.31
CA SER A 53 -4.27 21.37 -9.36
C SER A 53 -5.09 20.15 -8.91
N SER A 54 -5.71 20.23 -7.74
CA SER A 54 -6.61 19.17 -7.27
C SER A 54 -7.80 18.92 -8.22
N ILE A 55 -8.32 19.97 -8.85
CA ILE A 55 -9.43 19.87 -9.81
C ILE A 55 -8.96 19.11 -11.05
N GLU A 56 -7.85 19.54 -11.64
CA GLU A 56 -7.28 18.91 -12.82
C GLU A 56 -6.90 17.44 -12.56
N PHE A 57 -6.36 17.14 -11.38
CA PHE A 57 -6.04 15.78 -10.98
C PHE A 57 -7.29 14.89 -10.88
N SER A 58 -8.35 15.40 -10.25
CA SER A 58 -9.62 14.69 -10.11
C SER A 58 -10.25 14.37 -11.46
N GLU A 59 -10.38 15.38 -12.33
CA GLU A 59 -11.01 15.26 -13.64
C GLU A 59 -10.24 14.32 -14.58
N LYS A 60 -8.90 14.36 -14.55
CA LYS A 60 -8.08 13.64 -15.54
C LYS A 60 -7.61 12.27 -15.06
N TYR A 61 -7.47 12.04 -13.75
CA TYR A 61 -6.75 10.88 -13.23
C TYR A 61 -7.48 10.10 -12.12
N ALA A 62 -8.06 10.76 -11.12
CA ALA A 62 -8.56 10.09 -9.91
C ALA A 62 -9.62 9.01 -10.19
N HIS A 63 -10.48 9.22 -11.20
CA HIS A 63 -11.60 8.33 -11.52
C HIS A 63 -11.55 7.75 -12.93
N THR A 64 -10.45 7.95 -13.66
CA THR A 64 -10.34 7.55 -15.08
C THR A 64 -9.60 6.22 -15.27
N GLY A 65 -8.99 5.69 -14.21
CA GLY A 65 -8.13 4.50 -14.28
C GLY A 65 -6.78 4.74 -14.98
N ARG A 66 -6.48 6.00 -15.36
CA ARG A 66 -5.24 6.34 -16.06
C ARG A 66 -4.10 6.64 -15.08
N PRO A 67 -2.94 5.95 -15.18
CA PRO A 67 -1.82 6.17 -14.27
C PRO A 67 -1.11 7.51 -14.55
N VAL A 68 -0.64 8.15 -13.48
CA VAL A 68 0.13 9.40 -13.54
C VAL A 68 1.21 9.43 -12.46
N VAL A 69 2.34 10.05 -12.78
CA VAL A 69 3.41 10.37 -11.81
C VAL A 69 3.42 11.87 -11.56
N VAL A 70 3.14 12.30 -10.34
CA VAL A 70 3.27 13.69 -9.90
C VAL A 70 4.65 13.88 -9.28
N LYS A 71 5.57 14.55 -9.99
CA LYS A 71 7.00 14.58 -9.59
C LYS A 71 7.28 15.43 -8.35
N ASP A 72 6.45 16.41 -8.07
CA ASP A 72 6.61 17.36 -6.97
C ASP A 72 5.64 17.09 -5.80
N ALA A 73 5.04 15.89 -5.76
CA ALA A 73 4.11 15.45 -4.73
C ALA A 73 4.66 15.58 -3.30
N ALA A 74 5.94 15.22 -3.12
CA ALA A 74 6.62 15.16 -1.84
C ALA A 74 7.52 16.38 -1.55
N ARG A 75 7.33 17.50 -2.26
CA ARG A 75 8.23 18.67 -2.21
C ARG A 75 8.45 19.25 -0.80
N ASN A 76 7.46 19.13 0.07
CA ASN A 76 7.50 19.64 1.44
C ASN A 76 7.75 18.55 2.50
N TRP A 77 7.92 17.29 2.08
CA TRP A 77 8.04 16.17 3.01
C TRP A 77 9.47 16.06 3.52
N SER A 78 9.66 16.27 4.82
CA SER A 78 10.94 16.01 5.48
C SER A 78 11.30 14.52 5.51
N ALA A 79 10.32 13.63 5.30
CA ALA A 79 10.50 12.19 5.13
C ALA A 79 11.59 11.84 4.11
N THR A 80 11.74 12.64 3.05
CA THR A 80 12.78 12.45 2.01
C THR A 80 14.20 12.50 2.54
N LYS A 81 14.42 13.13 3.70
CA LYS A 81 15.74 13.26 4.35
C LYS A 81 15.85 12.46 5.64
N VAL A 82 14.71 12.15 6.28
CA VAL A 82 14.67 11.54 7.62
C VAL A 82 14.46 10.04 7.59
N PHE A 83 13.55 9.56 6.75
CA PHE A 83 13.12 8.15 6.78
C PHE A 83 14.21 7.26 6.24
N SER A 84 14.92 6.55 7.10
CA SER A 84 16.04 5.66 6.78
C SER A 84 15.93 4.33 7.52
N PHE A 85 16.79 3.36 7.18
CA PHE A 85 16.85 2.10 7.92
C PHE A 85 17.04 2.34 9.42
N GLU A 86 17.95 3.23 9.81
CA GLU A 86 18.22 3.55 11.21
C GLU A 86 17.05 4.27 11.90
N PHE A 87 16.37 5.18 11.19
CA PHE A 87 15.15 5.81 11.70
C PHE A 87 14.08 4.77 12.02
N PHE A 88 13.79 3.87 11.07
CA PHE A 88 12.78 2.82 11.27
C PHE A 88 13.22 1.77 12.30
N LYS A 89 14.52 1.48 12.41
CA LYS A 89 15.10 0.64 13.46
C LYS A 89 14.91 1.27 14.85
N GLY A 90 15.09 2.57 14.99
CA GLY A 90 14.77 3.28 16.24
C GLY A 90 13.27 3.24 16.56
N LEU A 91 12.43 3.35 15.54
CA LEU A 91 10.98 3.42 15.69
C LEU A 91 10.28 2.07 15.89
N TYR A 92 10.83 0.96 15.37
CA TYR A 92 10.17 -0.36 15.40
C TYR A 92 11.10 -1.49 15.89
N GLY A 93 12.36 -1.18 16.22
CA GLY A 93 13.33 -2.15 16.70
C GLY A 93 13.02 -2.68 18.10
N PRO A 94 13.84 -3.61 18.60
CA PRO A 94 13.62 -4.28 19.89
C PRO A 94 13.53 -3.34 21.09
N PHE A 95 14.18 -2.18 21.01
CA PHE A 95 14.21 -1.16 22.07
C PHE A 95 13.23 -0.01 21.82
N SER A 96 12.33 -0.17 20.86
CA SER A 96 11.39 0.88 20.50
C SER A 96 10.38 1.15 21.62
N PRO A 97 9.99 2.41 21.85
CA PRO A 97 8.85 2.75 22.70
C PRO A 97 7.51 2.27 22.11
N VAL A 98 7.46 1.93 20.81
CA VAL A 98 6.29 1.41 20.10
C VAL A 98 6.07 -0.04 20.48
N ARG A 99 4.89 -0.35 21.02
CA ARG A 99 4.54 -1.72 21.43
C ARG A 99 4.02 -2.48 20.22
N GLY A 100 4.63 -3.63 19.93
CA GLY A 100 4.24 -4.47 18.81
C GLY A 100 2.77 -4.91 18.90
N SER A 101 1.93 -4.32 18.06
CA SER A 101 0.61 -4.84 17.69
C SER A 101 0.78 -5.84 16.53
N ASN A 102 -0.20 -6.73 16.34
CA ASN A 102 -0.22 -7.71 15.24
C ASN A 102 -0.50 -7.01 13.89
N CYS A 103 0.42 -6.17 13.43
CA CYS A 103 0.34 -5.51 12.14
C CYS A 103 0.67 -6.48 11.00
N GLN A 104 0.16 -6.19 9.81
CA GLN A 104 0.48 -6.98 8.62
C GLN A 104 1.93 -6.76 8.20
N PHE A 105 2.64 -7.85 7.93
CA PHE A 105 4.03 -7.86 7.48
C PHE A 105 4.17 -8.67 6.19
N PHE A 106 4.86 -8.11 5.21
CA PHE A 106 5.12 -8.71 3.92
C PHE A 106 6.61 -8.95 3.73
N PRO A 107 7.08 -10.22 3.78
CA PRO A 107 8.50 -10.53 3.66
C PRO A 107 9.03 -10.58 2.22
N TYR A 108 8.17 -10.56 1.19
CA TYR A 108 8.51 -10.66 -0.24
C TYR A 108 9.79 -11.45 -0.59
N LYS A 109 9.73 -12.79 -0.48
CA LYS A 109 10.84 -13.72 -0.78
C LYS A 109 12.08 -13.56 0.13
N THR A 110 11.90 -13.10 1.36
CA THR A 110 12.94 -13.12 2.40
C THR A 110 12.61 -14.11 3.51
N GLU A 111 13.61 -14.39 4.35
CA GLU A 111 13.51 -15.20 5.56
C GLU A 111 12.93 -14.43 6.76
N PHE A 112 12.64 -13.15 6.60
CA PHE A 112 12.19 -12.30 7.69
C PHE A 112 10.78 -12.70 8.17
N ARG A 113 10.59 -12.71 9.49
CA ARG A 113 9.31 -13.08 10.12
C ARG A 113 8.52 -11.88 10.61
N ASN A 114 9.22 -10.81 10.99
CA ASN A 114 8.68 -9.58 11.52
C ASN A 114 9.74 -8.47 11.45
N LEU A 115 9.36 -7.25 11.79
CA LEU A 115 10.24 -6.08 11.80
C LEU A 115 11.44 -6.23 12.74
N SER A 116 11.28 -6.86 13.90
CA SER A 116 12.40 -7.09 14.82
C SER A 116 13.51 -7.92 14.17
N HIS A 117 13.15 -8.97 13.41
CA HIS A 117 14.13 -9.77 12.65
C HIS A 117 14.80 -8.96 11.53
N VAL A 118 14.06 -8.06 10.87
CA VAL A 118 14.61 -7.18 9.82
C VAL A 118 15.62 -6.20 10.42
N PHE A 119 15.31 -5.58 11.56
CA PHE A 119 16.16 -4.57 12.18
C PHE A 119 17.37 -5.14 12.93
N THR A 120 17.47 -6.47 13.03
CA THR A 120 18.68 -7.21 13.44
C THR A 120 19.53 -7.69 12.26
N MET A 121 19.15 -7.35 11.02
CA MET A 121 19.92 -7.69 9.83
C MET A 121 21.33 -7.08 9.89
N ASP A 122 22.30 -7.84 9.36
CA ASP A 122 23.69 -7.42 9.24
C ASP A 122 23.84 -6.11 8.45
N GLU A 123 24.70 -5.20 8.94
CA GLU A 123 24.89 -3.88 8.34
C GLU A 123 25.38 -3.93 6.90
N ASP A 124 26.15 -4.94 6.52
CA ASP A 124 26.64 -5.07 5.14
C ASP A 124 25.50 -5.39 4.19
N ARG A 125 24.46 -6.11 4.65
CA ARG A 125 23.24 -6.36 3.88
C ARG A 125 22.33 -5.13 3.83
N VAL A 126 22.28 -4.33 4.91
CA VAL A 126 21.61 -3.02 4.91
C VAL A 126 22.23 -2.10 3.85
N ARG A 127 23.57 -2.03 3.83
CA ARG A 127 24.37 -1.25 2.87
C ARG A 127 24.50 -1.90 1.49
N GLN A 128 23.86 -3.05 1.28
CA GLN A 128 23.83 -3.75 -0.01
C GLN A 128 25.23 -4.04 -0.57
N LYS A 129 26.20 -4.36 0.31
CA LYS A 129 27.55 -4.71 -0.13
C LYS A 129 27.53 -5.97 -1.00
N GLN A 130 28.52 -6.08 -1.88
CA GLN A 130 28.66 -7.21 -2.78
C GLN A 130 28.65 -8.55 -2.01
N GLY A 131 27.91 -9.53 -2.52
CA GLY A 131 27.80 -10.86 -1.90
C GLY A 131 26.68 -10.98 -0.86
N THR A 132 26.01 -9.90 -0.49
CA THR A 132 24.85 -9.94 0.41
C THR A 132 23.57 -10.30 -0.32
N LYS A 133 22.61 -10.91 0.41
CA LYS A 133 21.31 -11.29 -0.16
C LYS A 133 20.41 -10.05 -0.33
N PRO A 134 19.74 -9.88 -1.49
CA PRO A 134 18.74 -8.83 -1.64
C PRO A 134 17.58 -9.05 -0.67
N TRP A 135 16.84 -7.98 -0.41
CA TRP A 135 15.69 -7.99 0.47
C TRP A 135 14.71 -6.91 0.09
N TYR A 136 13.42 -7.18 0.26
CA TYR A 136 12.37 -6.19 0.09
C TYR A 136 11.25 -6.58 1.04
N ILE A 137 10.75 -5.63 1.82
CA ILE A 137 9.69 -5.87 2.79
C ILE A 137 8.65 -4.76 2.72
N GLY A 138 7.46 -5.06 3.22
CA GLY A 138 6.44 -4.06 3.49
C GLY A 138 5.75 -4.33 4.83
N TRP A 139 5.22 -3.30 5.47
CA TRP A 139 4.40 -3.46 6.66
C TRP A 139 3.35 -2.36 6.77
N SER A 140 2.25 -2.68 7.43
CA SER A 140 1.30 -1.68 7.91
C SER A 140 1.75 -1.12 9.25
N ASN A 141 1.66 0.19 9.42
CA ASN A 141 1.76 0.82 10.72
C ASN A 141 0.40 0.77 11.43
N CYS A 142 0.32 0.03 12.54
CA CYS A 142 -0.89 -0.07 13.36
C CYS A 142 -0.68 0.40 14.81
N ASP A 143 0.42 1.09 15.10
CA ASP A 143 0.68 1.78 16.37
C ASP A 143 0.47 3.29 16.21
N SER A 144 -0.35 3.88 17.07
CA SER A 144 -0.70 5.30 17.01
C SER A 144 0.46 6.23 17.37
N SER A 145 1.38 5.81 18.24
CA SER A 145 2.58 6.56 18.60
C SER A 145 3.54 6.63 17.42
N ALA A 146 3.75 5.50 16.74
CA ALA A 146 4.50 5.45 15.50
C ALA A 146 3.84 6.30 14.41
N ALA A 147 2.52 6.18 14.24
CA ALA A 147 1.77 6.98 13.26
C ALA A 147 1.94 8.48 13.50
N ASN A 148 1.86 8.91 14.76
CA ASN A 148 2.06 10.31 15.11
C ASN A 148 3.46 10.77 14.69
N ILE A 149 4.51 10.04 15.05
CA ILE A 149 5.89 10.37 14.66
C ILE A 149 6.04 10.44 13.14
N LEU A 150 5.55 9.44 12.41
CA LEU A 150 5.62 9.40 10.95
C LEU A 150 4.91 10.59 10.29
N ARG A 151 3.74 10.97 10.78
CA ARG A 151 2.93 12.09 10.26
C ARG A 151 3.51 13.47 10.51
N HIS A 152 4.58 13.60 11.29
CA HIS A 152 5.36 14.85 11.34
C HIS A 152 6.23 15.05 10.09
N HIS A 153 6.44 13.98 9.31
CA HIS A 153 7.42 13.99 8.22
C HIS A 153 6.82 14.00 6.81
N TYR A 154 5.53 13.72 6.67
CA TYR A 154 4.80 13.85 5.42
C TYR A 154 3.38 14.34 5.69
N GLU A 155 2.79 14.91 4.64
CA GLU A 155 1.43 15.42 4.65
C GLU A 155 0.66 14.82 3.48
N ARG A 156 -0.65 15.04 3.46
CA ARG A 156 -1.46 14.73 2.29
C ARG A 156 -0.88 15.45 1.05
N PRO A 157 -0.65 14.76 -0.08
CA PRO A 157 -0.22 15.42 -1.30
C PRO A 157 -1.20 16.52 -1.74
N TYR A 158 -0.66 17.66 -2.16
CA TYR A 158 -1.42 18.88 -2.47
C TYR A 158 -2.45 18.73 -3.61
N PHE A 159 -2.28 17.74 -4.49
CA PHE A 159 -3.15 17.49 -5.63
C PHE A 159 -4.34 16.56 -5.29
N LEU A 160 -4.41 16.03 -4.07
CA LEU A 160 -5.58 15.28 -3.62
C LEU A 160 -6.64 16.25 -3.08
N SER A 161 -7.89 16.05 -3.48
CA SER A 161 -9.01 16.91 -3.05
C SER A 161 -9.26 16.81 -1.55
N PRO A 162 -9.59 17.88 -0.81
CA PRO A 162 -9.75 17.83 0.65
C PRO A 162 -10.73 16.77 1.17
N ASP A 163 -11.74 16.42 0.36
CA ASP A 163 -12.75 15.40 0.63
C ASP A 163 -12.29 13.96 0.39
N SER A 164 -11.13 13.72 -0.26
CA SER A 164 -10.70 12.33 -0.46
C SER A 164 -10.37 11.68 0.87
N GLU A 165 -10.86 10.47 1.07
CA GLU A 165 -10.59 9.68 2.26
C GLU A 165 -9.11 9.31 2.33
N SER A 166 -8.57 9.28 3.56
CA SER A 166 -7.23 8.78 3.82
C SER A 166 -7.34 7.59 4.77
N SER A 167 -6.54 6.56 4.51
CA SER A 167 -6.43 5.46 5.46
C SER A 167 -5.71 5.95 6.70
N ASN A 168 -6.20 5.55 7.88
CA ASN A 168 -5.47 5.73 9.14
C ASN A 168 -4.23 4.84 9.24
N THR A 169 -4.05 3.90 8.30
CA THR A 169 -2.93 2.98 8.23
C THR A 169 -1.90 3.44 7.21
N ASP A 170 -0.69 3.68 7.69
CA ASP A 170 0.44 3.99 6.83
C ASP A 170 1.09 2.67 6.36
N TRP A 171 1.34 2.56 5.06
CA TRP A 171 2.04 1.40 4.49
C TRP A 171 3.46 1.81 4.11
N ILE A 172 4.44 1.13 4.70
CA ILE A 172 5.85 1.42 4.45
C ILE A 172 6.47 0.22 3.73
N PHE A 173 7.28 0.51 2.71
CA PHE A 173 8.04 -0.46 1.95
C PHE A 173 9.50 -0.03 1.89
N MET A 174 10.41 -0.98 2.03
CA MET A 174 11.85 -0.73 2.00
C MET A 174 12.60 -1.98 1.54
N GLY A 175 13.74 -1.79 0.90
CA GLY A 175 14.54 -2.90 0.40
C GLY A 175 15.68 -2.47 -0.52
N SER A 176 16.39 -3.49 -1.02
CA SER A 176 17.40 -3.37 -2.06
C SER A 176 16.79 -3.23 -3.45
N PRO A 177 17.49 -2.60 -4.41
CA PRO A 177 17.09 -2.55 -5.81
C PRO A 177 16.81 -3.93 -6.42
N GLY A 178 15.90 -3.98 -7.38
CA GLY A 178 15.57 -5.18 -8.17
C GLY A 178 14.55 -6.14 -7.55
N TYR A 179 14.29 -6.04 -6.24
CA TYR A 179 13.22 -6.80 -5.58
C TYR A 179 12.00 -5.91 -5.33
N GLY A 180 10.82 -6.52 -5.27
CA GLY A 180 9.57 -5.78 -5.13
C GLY A 180 8.38 -6.69 -4.84
N ALA A 181 7.20 -6.08 -4.73
CA ALA A 181 5.95 -6.81 -4.57
C ALA A 181 5.61 -7.63 -5.82
N HIS A 182 4.94 -8.77 -5.62
CA HIS A 182 4.36 -9.53 -6.73
C HIS A 182 3.28 -8.72 -7.44
N MET A 183 3.08 -8.97 -8.73
CA MET A 183 2.00 -8.35 -9.51
C MET A 183 0.64 -8.68 -8.88
N HIS A 184 -0.14 -7.65 -8.58
CA HIS A 184 -1.48 -7.76 -8.01
C HIS A 184 -2.33 -6.54 -8.39
N VAL A 185 -3.64 -6.64 -8.17
CA VAL A 185 -4.59 -5.52 -8.29
C VAL A 185 -5.07 -5.15 -6.90
N SER A 186 -5.08 -3.86 -6.57
CA SER A 186 -5.60 -3.33 -5.31
C SER A 186 -6.90 -2.56 -5.55
N ALA A 187 -7.80 -2.59 -4.57
CA ALA A 187 -9.01 -1.76 -4.56
C ALA A 187 -8.76 -0.33 -4.03
N HIS A 188 -7.53 -0.02 -3.61
CA HIS A 188 -7.17 1.29 -3.06
C HIS A 188 -6.40 2.13 -4.08
N PHE A 189 -6.65 3.44 -4.07
CA PHE A 189 -5.77 4.41 -4.71
C PHE A 189 -4.48 4.54 -3.90
N ILE A 190 -3.34 4.23 -4.51
CA ILE A 190 -2.04 4.24 -3.83
C ILE A 190 -1.21 5.42 -4.32
N VAL A 191 -0.88 6.34 -3.41
CA VAL A 191 0.16 7.34 -3.63
C VAL A 191 1.48 6.78 -3.13
N ILE A 192 2.43 6.57 -4.04
CA ILE A 192 3.79 6.15 -3.68
C ILE A 192 4.68 7.39 -3.62
N GLY A 193 5.07 7.77 -2.41
CA GLY A 193 6.18 8.71 -2.21
C GLY A 193 7.50 7.95 -2.31
N ASN A 194 8.36 8.30 -3.25
CA ASN A 194 9.72 7.76 -3.33
C ASN A 194 10.70 8.81 -2.76
N PRO A 195 11.19 8.65 -1.51
CA PRO A 195 12.36 9.40 -1.08
C PRO A 195 13.53 8.86 -1.91
N GLU A 196 14.15 9.69 -2.75
CA GLU A 196 15.14 9.24 -3.73
C GLU A 196 16.23 8.31 -3.14
N LEU A 197 16.54 7.30 -3.94
CA LEU A 197 17.71 6.42 -3.96
C LEU A 197 18.71 6.57 -2.80
N TRP A 198 18.70 5.56 -1.91
CA TRP A 198 19.74 5.23 -0.94
C TRP A 198 21.09 4.96 -1.63
N HIS A 199 21.75 6.00 -2.11
CA HIS A 199 23.15 5.97 -2.50
C HIS A 199 23.96 6.78 -1.50
N GLY A 200 24.43 6.07 -0.47
CA GLY A 200 25.51 6.48 0.43
C GLY A 200 26.48 5.31 0.54
#